data_AF-A0AAV6WGQ1-F1
#
_entry.id   AF-A0AAV6WGQ1-F1
#
_cell.length_a   1.000
_cell.length_b   1.000
_cell.length_c   1.000
_cell.angle_alpha   90.00
_cell.angle_beta   90.00
_cell.angle_gamma   90.00
#
_symmetry.space_group_name_H-M   'P 1'
#
loop_
_entity.id
_entity.type
_entity.pdbx_description
1 polymer ?
#
loop_
_entity_poly.entity_id
_entity_poly.type
_entity_poly.pdbx_seq_one_letter_code
_entity_poly.pdbx_strand_id
1 'polypeptide(L)'
;MPNPFDRPRAVLMLEVTGAEDSLLTADSDKSPISGALKIKVVGNQRVDIQLPGEADVSLTSLNEVSRDTKCSDEDLSDFASWLGGSYVEDASGPLKGELVIPVANGAFLRLHMSKRADREFTTSLVFLINNIKKATETHHILAKREHSTAELLTGRFDGIKALQDHYGTDGVAQSAREVFFTSISKIFAFLQAEYTGQIVGVIVHGGPHTPESENMLHVTVASRPSARWLEETETSPDFTKIAEVLFVRTVLAWITGIILLIATLLGIYYLLYMPITKDTLLYSNVKLD
;
A
#
# COMPACT_ATOMS: atom_id res chain seq x y z
N MET A 1 -4.02 4.44 15.91
CA MET A 1 -2.81 3.72 15.48
C MET A 1 -3.11 3.09 14.13
N PRO A 2 -2.19 3.11 13.15
CA PRO A 2 -2.36 2.34 11.92
C PRO A 2 -2.45 0.84 12.27
N ASN A 3 -3.38 0.13 11.64
CA ASN A 3 -3.59 -1.29 11.89
C ASN A 3 -2.48 -2.10 11.19
N PRO A 4 -1.63 -2.85 11.92
CA PRO A 4 -0.57 -3.65 11.32
C PRO A 4 -1.10 -4.81 10.46
N PHE A 5 -2.40 -5.10 10.53
CA PHE A 5 -3.07 -6.14 9.73
C PHE A 5 -3.81 -5.59 8.51
N ASP A 6 -3.79 -4.27 8.26
CA ASP A 6 -4.31 -3.72 7.01
C ASP A 6 -3.38 -4.14 5.86
N ARG A 7 -3.77 -5.22 5.17
CA ARG A 7 -3.02 -5.73 4.03
C ARG A 7 -3.16 -4.76 2.87
N PRO A 8 -2.05 -4.40 2.20
CA PRO A 8 -2.15 -3.65 0.95
C PRO A 8 -2.97 -4.46 -0.05
N ARG A 9 -3.92 -3.80 -0.69
CA ARG A 9 -4.85 -4.42 -1.65
C ARG A 9 -4.32 -4.38 -3.07
N ALA A 10 -3.31 -3.56 -3.32
CA ALA A 10 -2.64 -3.48 -4.61
C ALA A 10 -1.11 -3.58 -4.48
N VAL A 11 -0.48 -4.18 -5.48
CA VAL A 11 0.98 -4.23 -5.60
C VAL A 11 1.37 -3.76 -7.00
N LEU A 12 2.26 -2.77 -7.07
CA LEU A 12 3.00 -2.42 -8.28
C LEU A 12 4.34 -3.16 -8.24
N MET A 13 4.59 -4.00 -9.23
CA MET A 13 5.82 -4.77 -9.37
C MET A 13 6.49 -4.45 -10.70
N LEU A 14 7.67 -3.85 -10.66
CA LEU A 14 8.37 -3.37 -11.86
C LEU A 14 9.77 -3.98 -11.94
N GLU A 15 10.02 -4.74 -13.00
CA GLU A 15 11.34 -5.24 -13.37
C GLU A 15 12.09 -4.14 -14.15
N VAL A 16 13.33 -3.82 -13.74
CA VAL A 16 14.15 -2.78 -14.36
C VAL A 16 15.52 -3.34 -14.69
N THR A 17 15.98 -3.14 -15.92
CA THR A 17 17.35 -3.51 -16.36
C THR A 17 18.22 -2.28 -16.58
N GLY A 18 19.52 -2.39 -16.31
CA GLY A 18 20.45 -1.25 -16.38
C GLY A 18 20.41 -0.33 -15.14
N ALA A 19 19.78 -0.74 -14.04
CA ALA A 19 19.77 0.05 -12.80
C ALA A 19 20.71 -0.55 -11.72
N GLU A 20 21.60 -1.48 -12.08
CA GLU A 20 22.26 -2.37 -11.12
C GLU A 20 23.21 -1.65 -10.13
N ASP A 21 23.76 -0.48 -10.51
CA ASP A 21 24.85 0.18 -9.77
C ASP A 21 24.50 1.53 -9.11
N SER A 22 23.25 2.01 -9.14
CA SER A 22 22.90 3.33 -8.59
C SER A 22 22.16 3.30 -7.24
N LEU A 23 22.85 3.79 -6.20
CA LEU A 23 22.35 4.57 -5.04
C LEU A 23 21.26 4.00 -4.12
N LEU A 24 20.96 2.71 -4.18
CA LEU A 24 20.02 2.05 -3.25
C LEU A 24 20.69 1.45 -2.00
N THR A 25 22.00 1.59 -1.88
CA THR A 25 22.79 1.31 -0.67
C THR A 25 23.01 2.52 0.22
N ALA A 26 22.59 3.72 -0.18
CA ALA A 26 22.53 4.86 0.72
C ALA A 26 21.25 4.73 1.57
N ASP A 27 21.42 4.59 2.87
CA ASP A 27 20.40 4.56 3.93
C ASP A 27 18.95 4.77 3.47
N SER A 28 18.14 3.75 3.72
CA SER A 28 16.66 3.78 3.67
C SER A 28 16.03 5.02 4.33
N ASP A 29 16.79 5.79 5.10
CA ASP A 29 16.35 6.95 5.86
C ASP A 29 16.52 8.30 5.13
N LYS A 30 17.18 8.35 3.96
CA LYS A 30 17.40 9.61 3.21
C LYS A 30 16.92 9.62 1.76
N SER A 31 16.42 8.51 1.24
CA SER A 31 15.75 8.50 -0.06
C SER A 31 14.38 9.18 0.07
N PRO A 32 13.98 10.12 -0.82
CA PRO A 32 12.67 10.80 -0.78
C PRO A 32 11.47 9.87 -1.05
N ILE A 33 11.72 8.56 -1.06
CA ILE A 33 10.79 7.52 -1.42
C ILE A 33 10.15 6.99 -0.14
N SER A 34 8.89 7.37 0.06
CA SER A 34 8.03 6.91 1.16
C SER A 34 8.17 5.41 1.40
N GLY A 35 8.21 4.96 2.66
CA GLY A 35 8.47 3.57 3.06
C GLY A 35 7.52 2.50 2.47
N ALA A 36 6.48 2.90 1.74
CA ALA A 36 5.59 2.06 0.96
C ALA A 36 6.13 1.65 -0.43
N LEU A 37 7.11 2.36 -0.99
CA LEU A 37 7.84 1.93 -2.19
C LEU A 37 9.15 1.26 -1.74
N LYS A 38 9.14 -0.07 -1.72
CA LYS A 38 10.35 -0.84 -1.41
C LYS A 38 11.10 -1.14 -2.70
N ILE A 39 12.21 -0.42 -2.86
CA ILE A 39 13.15 -0.67 -3.95
C ILE A 39 14.18 -1.70 -3.47
N LYS A 40 13.78 -2.96 -3.34
CA LYS A 40 14.72 -4.04 -3.04
C LYS A 40 14.15 -5.42 -3.32
N VAL A 41 14.54 -6.00 -4.45
CA VAL A 41 14.78 -7.43 -4.59
C VAL A 41 16.00 -7.61 -5.50
N VAL A 42 17.08 -8.13 -4.96
CA VAL A 42 18.27 -8.58 -5.70
C VAL A 42 18.12 -10.09 -5.83
N GLY A 43 17.93 -10.58 -7.05
CA GLY A 43 17.88 -12.00 -7.34
C GLY A 43 18.12 -12.23 -8.83
N ASN A 44 19.12 -13.04 -9.17
CA ASN A 44 19.42 -13.42 -10.56
C ASN A 44 18.62 -14.64 -11.03
N GLN A 45 17.54 -15.00 -10.33
CA GLN A 45 16.77 -16.22 -10.57
C GLN A 45 15.33 -15.85 -10.90
N ARG A 46 14.76 -16.55 -11.88
CA ARG A 46 13.34 -16.48 -12.21
C ARG A 46 12.50 -16.74 -10.96
N VAL A 47 11.54 -15.87 -10.72
CA VAL A 47 10.58 -15.99 -9.63
C VAL A 47 9.23 -16.37 -10.24
N ASP A 48 8.80 -17.60 -10.01
CA ASP A 48 7.45 -18.04 -10.34
C ASP A 48 6.49 -17.61 -9.24
N ILE A 49 5.56 -16.73 -9.59
CA ILE A 49 4.49 -16.25 -8.70
C ILE A 49 3.23 -17.00 -9.06
N GLN A 50 2.71 -17.81 -8.13
CA GLN A 50 1.43 -18.47 -8.29
C GLN A 50 0.33 -17.62 -7.64
N LEU A 51 -0.59 -17.11 -8.45
CA LEU A 51 -1.76 -16.40 -7.97
C LEU A 51 -2.93 -17.37 -7.75
N PRO A 52 -3.79 -17.12 -6.74
CA PRO A 52 -5.11 -17.74 -6.69
C PRO A 52 -5.92 -17.35 -7.94
N GLY A 53 -7.03 -18.04 -8.20
CA GLY A 53 -7.83 -17.84 -9.41
C GLY A 53 -8.27 -16.38 -9.61
N GLU A 54 -8.64 -16.04 -10.86
CA GLU A 54 -8.99 -14.67 -11.30
C GLU A 54 -10.13 -14.01 -10.52
N ALA A 55 -10.91 -14.78 -9.75
CA ALA A 55 -11.94 -14.23 -8.86
C ALA A 55 -11.35 -13.43 -7.69
N ASP A 56 -10.15 -13.79 -7.23
CA ASP A 56 -9.54 -13.23 -6.01
C ASP A 56 -8.46 -12.17 -6.31
N VAL A 57 -7.78 -12.28 -7.46
CA VAL A 57 -6.71 -11.36 -7.87
C VAL A 57 -6.88 -10.91 -9.32
N SER A 58 -6.84 -9.60 -9.55
CA SER A 58 -6.75 -8.99 -10.87
C SER A 58 -5.29 -8.74 -11.25
N LEU A 59 -4.86 -9.33 -12.37
CA LEU A 59 -3.53 -9.14 -12.93
C LEU A 59 -3.60 -8.14 -14.09
N THR A 60 -2.84 -7.06 -14.01
CA THR A 60 -2.71 -6.07 -15.08
C THR A 60 -1.25 -6.00 -15.54
N SER A 61 -1.01 -6.27 -16.82
CA SER A 61 0.31 -6.12 -17.44
C SER A 61 0.51 -4.70 -17.95
N LEU A 62 1.60 -4.06 -17.53
CA LEU A 62 1.99 -2.71 -17.94
C LEU A 62 2.83 -2.69 -19.22
N ASN A 63 3.22 -3.86 -19.75
CA ASN A 63 3.96 -3.97 -21.00
C ASN A 63 3.08 -4.18 -22.23
N GLU A 64 1.78 -4.37 -22.04
CA GLU A 64 0.87 -4.65 -23.15
C GLU A 64 0.73 -3.40 -24.03
N VAL A 65 1.21 -3.48 -25.26
CA VAL A 65 1.10 -2.40 -26.25
C VAL A 65 -0.33 -2.38 -26.80
N SER A 66 -1.14 -1.42 -26.36
CA SER A 66 -2.43 -1.18 -27.00
C SER A 66 -2.19 -0.81 -28.47
N ARG A 67 -2.87 -1.51 -29.38
CA ARG A 67 -2.71 -1.35 -30.84
C ARG A 67 -2.95 0.09 -31.33
N ASP A 68 -3.64 0.91 -30.54
CA ASP A 68 -4.05 2.27 -30.87
C ASP A 68 -3.14 3.36 -30.30
N THR A 69 -2.17 3.03 -29.44
CA THR A 69 -1.38 4.05 -28.72
C THR A 69 0.04 4.14 -29.27
N LYS A 70 0.20 4.89 -30.36
CA LYS A 70 1.51 5.35 -30.79
C LYS A 70 1.86 6.62 -30.02
N CYS A 71 3.06 6.66 -29.45
CA CYS A 71 3.58 7.88 -28.85
C CYS A 71 3.65 8.99 -29.90
N SER A 72 3.08 10.15 -29.59
CA SER A 72 3.03 11.36 -30.41
C SER A 72 3.93 12.45 -29.84
N ASP A 73 4.18 13.49 -30.64
CA ASP A 73 4.92 14.67 -30.18
C ASP A 73 4.19 15.41 -29.02
N GLU A 74 2.85 15.36 -29.00
CA GLU A 74 2.03 15.88 -27.90
C GLU A 74 2.28 15.08 -26.60
N ASP A 75 2.32 13.75 -26.67
CA ASP A 75 2.64 12.91 -25.50
C ASP A 75 4.03 13.24 -24.93
N LEU A 76 4.99 13.55 -25.80
CA LEU A 76 6.34 13.93 -25.38
C LEU A 76 6.35 15.32 -24.72
N SER A 77 5.57 16.26 -25.24
CA SER A 77 5.42 17.60 -24.66
C SER A 77 4.76 17.56 -23.28
N ASP A 78 3.69 16.77 -23.14
CA ASP A 78 2.99 16.57 -21.87
C ASP A 78 3.88 15.87 -20.84
N PHE A 79 4.60 14.83 -21.28
CA PHE A 79 5.57 14.13 -20.44
C PHE A 79 6.69 15.06 -19.97
N ALA A 80 7.26 15.87 -20.86
CA ALA A 80 8.28 16.85 -20.53
C ALA A 80 7.75 17.84 -19.49
N SER A 81 6.57 18.42 -19.75
CA SER A 81 5.91 19.39 -18.88
C SER A 81 5.63 18.81 -17.48
N TRP A 82 5.19 17.55 -17.40
CA TRP A 82 4.96 16.86 -16.13
C TRP A 82 6.24 16.68 -15.30
N LEU A 83 7.39 16.59 -15.95
CA LEU A 83 8.70 16.56 -15.30
C LEU A 83 9.34 17.95 -15.12
N GLY A 84 8.68 19.02 -15.54
CA GLY A 84 9.22 20.39 -15.48
C GLY A 84 10.28 20.68 -16.56
N GLY A 85 10.28 19.86 -17.62
CA GLY A 85 11.11 20.01 -18.81
C GLY A 85 10.36 20.59 -20.00
N SER A 86 10.93 20.41 -21.18
CA SER A 86 10.35 20.86 -22.46
C SER A 86 10.68 19.89 -23.58
N TYR A 87 9.77 19.78 -24.56
CA TYR A 87 10.01 19.11 -25.82
C TYR A 87 9.91 20.12 -26.96
N VAL A 88 10.87 20.09 -27.89
CA VAL A 88 10.89 20.94 -29.08
C VAL A 88 10.81 20.05 -30.30
N GLU A 89 9.71 20.15 -31.04
CA GLU A 89 9.49 19.42 -32.29
C GLU A 89 10.52 19.78 -33.36
N ASP A 90 10.87 18.81 -34.21
CA ASP A 90 11.74 19.01 -35.36
C ASP A 90 10.90 19.07 -36.64
N ALA A 91 11.12 20.11 -37.45
CA ALA A 91 10.50 20.27 -38.77
C ALA A 91 10.82 19.12 -39.75
N SER A 92 11.85 18.31 -39.48
CA SER A 92 12.27 17.16 -40.28
C SER A 92 11.39 15.91 -40.14
N GLY A 93 10.42 15.93 -39.22
CA GLY A 93 9.37 14.92 -39.08
C GLY A 93 9.02 14.60 -37.62
N PRO A 94 7.92 13.84 -37.41
CA PRO A 94 7.43 13.53 -36.07
C PRO A 94 8.42 12.68 -35.27
N LEU A 95 8.42 12.84 -33.95
CA LEU A 95 9.31 12.13 -33.01
C LEU A 95 10.80 12.25 -33.36
N LYS A 96 11.22 13.43 -33.83
CA LYS A 96 12.64 13.75 -34.08
C LYS A 96 13.16 14.92 -33.27
N GLY A 97 12.30 15.53 -32.46
CA GLY A 97 12.63 16.67 -31.63
C GLY A 97 13.65 16.41 -30.52
N GLU A 98 13.94 17.46 -29.77
CA GLU A 98 14.80 17.41 -28.58
C GLU A 98 13.93 17.46 -27.30
N LEU A 99 14.12 16.47 -26.43
CA LEU A 99 13.54 16.42 -25.10
C LEU A 99 14.57 16.87 -24.07
N VAL A 100 14.21 17.86 -23.24
CA VAL A 100 15.06 18.40 -22.19
C VAL A 100 14.36 18.26 -20.85
N ILE A 101 14.95 17.52 -19.91
CA ILE A 101 14.39 17.27 -18.58
C ILE A 101 15.38 17.74 -17.51
N PRO A 102 14.95 18.54 -16.52
CA PRO A 102 15.83 18.92 -15.41
C PRO A 102 16.20 17.71 -14.56
N VAL A 103 17.45 17.66 -14.13
CA VAL A 103 17.97 16.69 -13.14
C VAL A 103 18.59 17.43 -11.96
N ALA A 104 19.03 16.71 -10.93
CA ALA A 104 19.61 17.28 -9.73
C ALA A 104 20.80 18.20 -10.04
N ASN A 105 21.05 19.12 -9.12
CA ASN A 105 22.14 20.10 -9.20
C ASN A 105 22.04 21.09 -10.39
N GLY A 106 20.84 21.27 -10.96
CA GLY A 106 20.59 22.24 -12.03
C GLY A 106 21.12 21.80 -13.40
N ALA A 107 21.48 20.51 -13.55
CA ALA A 107 21.81 19.94 -14.84
C ALA A 107 20.55 19.53 -15.62
N PHE A 108 20.71 19.15 -16.88
CA PHE A 108 19.62 18.75 -17.76
C PHE A 108 19.98 17.47 -18.50
N LEU A 109 19.05 16.51 -18.54
CA LEU A 109 19.08 15.40 -19.47
C LEU A 109 18.54 15.88 -20.82
N ARG A 110 19.35 15.74 -21.87
CA ARG A 110 18.98 16.08 -23.25
C ARG A 110 18.93 14.80 -24.08
N LEU A 111 17.77 14.49 -24.62
CA LEU A 111 17.51 13.32 -25.43
C LEU A 111 17.02 13.74 -26.82
N HIS A 112 17.67 13.23 -27.85
CA HIS A 112 17.33 13.51 -29.24
C HIS A 112 16.49 12.35 -29.78
N MET A 113 15.20 12.58 -30.05
CA MET A 113 14.28 11.51 -30.47
C MET A 113 14.64 10.89 -31.84
N SER A 114 15.50 11.55 -32.61
CA SER A 114 16.11 10.98 -33.82
C SER A 114 17.08 9.82 -33.53
N LYS A 115 17.66 9.76 -32.33
CA LYS A 115 18.53 8.66 -31.90
C LYS A 115 17.69 7.52 -31.32
N ARG A 116 18.02 6.29 -31.73
CA ARG A 116 17.25 5.10 -31.36
C ARG A 116 17.19 4.90 -29.84
N ALA A 117 18.32 4.97 -29.15
CA ALA A 117 18.40 4.74 -27.70
C ALA A 117 17.60 5.77 -26.90
N ASP A 118 17.77 7.06 -27.24
CA ASP A 118 17.03 8.19 -26.65
C ASP A 118 15.51 8.01 -26.81
N ARG A 119 15.07 7.66 -28.03
CA ARG A 119 13.66 7.42 -28.33
C ARG A 119 13.12 6.20 -27.60
N GLU A 120 13.88 5.10 -27.57
CA GLU A 120 13.49 3.86 -26.90
C GLU A 120 13.28 4.11 -25.40
N PHE A 121 14.25 4.71 -24.71
CA PHE A 121 14.09 5.11 -23.31
C PHE A 121 12.84 5.96 -23.08
N THR A 122 12.69 7.02 -23.88
CA THR A 122 11.62 8.01 -23.70
C THR A 122 10.25 7.39 -23.93
N THR A 123 10.07 6.74 -25.08
CA THR A 123 8.78 6.13 -25.45
C THR A 123 8.39 5.00 -24.50
N SER A 124 9.34 4.16 -24.07
CA SER A 124 9.07 3.11 -23.09
C SER A 124 8.64 3.69 -21.73
N LEU A 125 9.21 4.83 -21.31
CA LEU A 125 8.88 5.45 -20.03
C LEU A 125 7.51 6.13 -20.09
N VAL A 126 7.22 6.87 -21.17
CA VAL A 126 5.90 7.45 -21.44
C VAL A 126 4.84 6.34 -21.47
N PHE A 127 5.12 5.25 -22.16
CA PHE A 127 4.21 4.13 -22.28
C PHE A 127 3.92 3.47 -20.92
N LEU A 128 4.96 3.24 -20.11
CA LEU A 128 4.82 2.71 -18.76
C LEU A 128 3.93 3.59 -17.88
N ILE A 129 4.16 4.91 -17.89
CA ILE A 129 3.38 5.87 -17.11
C ILE A 129 1.91 5.88 -17.55
N ASN A 130 1.66 5.91 -18.87
CA ASN A 130 0.32 5.91 -19.41
C ASN A 130 -0.42 4.61 -19.09
N ASN A 131 0.26 3.47 -19.14
CA ASN A 131 -0.33 2.19 -18.75
C ASN A 131 -0.63 2.10 -17.26
N ILE A 132 0.21 2.69 -16.40
CA ILE A 132 -0.08 2.79 -14.97
C ILE A 132 -1.33 3.65 -14.75
N LYS A 133 -1.44 4.81 -15.40
CA LYS A 133 -2.64 5.66 -15.33
C LYS A 133 -3.88 4.92 -15.83
N LYS A 134 -3.77 4.20 -16.94
CA LYS A 134 -4.87 3.41 -17.48
C LYS A 134 -5.29 2.29 -16.52
N ALA A 135 -4.35 1.66 -15.83
CA ALA A 135 -4.65 0.63 -14.84
C ALA A 135 -5.48 1.17 -13.67
N THR A 136 -5.39 2.46 -13.32
CA THR A 136 -6.25 3.06 -12.28
C THR A 136 -7.71 3.20 -12.72
N GLU A 137 -7.98 3.31 -14.02
CA GLU A 137 -9.35 3.23 -14.54
C GLU A 137 -9.98 1.87 -14.24
N THR A 138 -9.20 0.79 -14.42
CA THR A 138 -9.60 -0.57 -14.05
C THR A 138 -9.82 -0.68 -12.53
N HIS A 139 -8.94 -0.09 -11.71
CA HIS A 139 -9.10 -0.02 -10.27
C HIS A 139 -10.45 0.60 -9.87
N HIS A 140 -10.85 1.73 -10.46
CA HIS A 140 -12.13 2.36 -10.15
C HIS A 140 -13.34 1.48 -10.50
N ILE A 141 -13.22 0.63 -11.52
CA ILE A 141 -14.27 -0.34 -11.87
C ILE A 141 -14.30 -1.47 -10.84
N LEU A 142 -13.15 -1.96 -10.40
CA LEU A 142 -13.02 -3.04 -9.41
C LEU A 142 -13.46 -2.59 -8.02
N ALA A 143 -13.09 -1.38 -7.60
CA ALA A 143 -13.46 -0.79 -6.31
C ALA A 143 -14.98 -0.64 -6.11
N LYS A 144 -15.76 -0.62 -7.20
CA LYS A 144 -17.23 -0.59 -7.16
C LYS A 144 -17.88 -1.96 -6.97
N ARG A 145 -17.11 -3.05 -7.02
CA ARG A 145 -17.64 -4.40 -6.81
C ARG A 145 -17.83 -4.67 -5.33
N GLU A 146 -18.85 -5.47 -4.98
CA GLU A 146 -19.09 -5.91 -3.59
C GLU A 146 -17.94 -6.75 -3.03
N HIS A 147 -17.21 -7.46 -3.88
CA HIS A 147 -16.08 -8.28 -3.50
C HIS A 147 -14.78 -7.53 -3.79
N SER A 148 -13.98 -7.31 -2.74
CA SER A 148 -12.68 -6.66 -2.85
C SER A 148 -11.66 -7.61 -3.48
N THR A 149 -11.45 -7.50 -4.78
CA THR A 149 -10.37 -8.20 -5.50
C THR A 149 -9.03 -7.54 -5.21
N ALA A 150 -7.97 -8.33 -4.94
CA ALA A 150 -6.62 -7.80 -4.82
C ALA A 150 -6.04 -7.50 -6.21
N GLU A 151 -5.16 -6.51 -6.33
CA GLU A 151 -4.62 -6.07 -7.62
C GLU A 151 -3.11 -6.27 -7.70
N LEU A 152 -2.64 -6.84 -8.81
CA LEU A 152 -1.22 -6.93 -9.14
C LEU A 152 -0.98 -6.25 -10.49
N LEU A 153 -0.26 -5.12 -10.44
CA LEU A 153 0.25 -4.43 -11.62
C LEU A 153 1.69 -4.90 -11.84
N THR A 154 1.95 -5.56 -12.96
CA THR A 154 3.28 -6.08 -13.29
C THR A 154 3.82 -5.43 -14.55
N GLY A 155 5.10 -5.05 -14.55
CA GLY A 155 5.72 -4.42 -15.71
C GLY A 155 7.23 -4.67 -15.79
N ARG A 156 7.79 -4.38 -16.95
CA ARG A 156 9.22 -4.42 -17.25
C ARG A 156 9.66 -3.15 -17.96
N PHE A 157 10.82 -2.63 -17.60
CA PHE A 157 11.40 -1.44 -18.20
C PHE A 157 12.88 -1.64 -18.53
N ASP A 158 13.19 -1.69 -19.83
CA ASP A 158 14.56 -1.87 -20.35
C ASP A 158 15.17 -0.58 -20.93
N GLY A 159 14.47 0.56 -20.82
CA GLY A 159 14.88 1.80 -21.45
C GLY A 159 16.24 2.33 -20.96
N ILE A 160 16.59 2.10 -19.68
CA ILE A 160 17.89 2.51 -19.14
C ILE A 160 19.03 1.71 -19.78
N LYS A 161 18.83 0.40 -19.96
CA LYS A 161 19.80 -0.47 -20.63
C LYS A 161 20.06 -0.02 -22.08
N ALA A 162 19.01 0.36 -22.81
CA ALA A 162 19.16 0.90 -24.17
C ALA A 162 20.07 2.15 -24.22
N LEU A 163 20.00 3.02 -23.21
CA LEU A 163 20.90 4.17 -23.11
C LEU A 163 22.33 3.78 -22.72
N GLN A 164 22.50 2.78 -21.86
CA GLN A 164 23.82 2.29 -21.47
C GLN A 164 24.58 1.65 -22.62
N ASP A 165 23.87 0.85 -23.40
CA ASP A 165 24.44 0.19 -24.58
C ASP A 165 24.92 1.23 -25.62
N HIS A 166 24.33 2.44 -25.63
CA HIS A 166 24.69 3.51 -26.56
C HIS A 166 25.70 4.53 -26.02
N TYR A 167 25.56 4.96 -24.76
CA TYR A 167 26.35 6.05 -24.16
C TYR A 167 27.31 5.60 -23.06
N GLY A 168 27.28 4.33 -22.66
CA GLY A 168 27.96 3.84 -21.46
C GLY A 168 27.15 4.09 -20.17
N THR A 169 27.71 3.71 -19.03
CA THR A 169 27.03 3.73 -17.72
C THR A 169 26.92 5.13 -17.10
N ASP A 170 27.78 6.06 -17.52
CA ASP A 170 27.91 7.38 -16.92
C ASP A 170 27.22 8.48 -17.76
N GLY A 171 27.11 9.69 -17.19
CA GLY A 171 26.61 10.87 -17.91
C GLY A 171 25.13 10.77 -18.28
N VAL A 172 24.83 10.46 -19.54
CA VAL A 172 23.45 10.39 -20.06
C VAL A 172 22.67 9.26 -19.38
N ALA A 173 23.25 8.06 -19.28
CA ALA A 173 22.59 6.92 -18.64
C ALA A 173 22.38 7.16 -17.13
N GLN A 174 23.33 7.80 -16.45
CA GLN A 174 23.18 8.20 -15.05
C GLN A 174 22.04 9.21 -14.87
N SER A 175 21.98 10.25 -15.71
CA SER A 175 20.92 11.26 -15.68
C SER A 175 19.55 10.63 -16.02
N ALA A 176 19.52 9.67 -16.93
CA ALA A 176 18.31 8.93 -17.28
C ALA A 176 17.80 8.03 -16.16
N ARG A 177 18.68 7.39 -15.38
CA ARG A 177 18.29 6.67 -14.15
C ARG A 177 17.61 7.62 -13.15
N GLU A 178 18.13 8.82 -12.98
CA GLU A 178 17.53 9.83 -12.10
C GLU A 178 16.14 10.27 -12.58
N VAL A 179 15.99 10.54 -13.87
CA VAL A 179 14.69 10.85 -14.49
C VAL A 179 13.71 9.70 -14.32
N PHE A 180 14.15 8.46 -14.49
CA PHE A 180 13.34 7.27 -14.26
C PHE A 180 12.86 7.21 -12.80
N PHE A 181 13.76 7.33 -11.82
CA PHE A 181 13.36 7.31 -10.40
C PHE A 181 12.42 8.45 -10.03
N THR A 182 12.66 9.65 -10.55
CA THR A 182 11.78 10.80 -10.35
C THR A 182 10.39 10.54 -10.92
N SER A 183 10.32 9.96 -12.12
CA SER A 183 9.07 9.58 -12.78
C SER A 183 8.31 8.51 -11.99
N ILE A 184 9.00 7.44 -11.57
CA ILE A 184 8.40 6.36 -10.78
C ILE A 184 7.94 6.86 -9.41
N SER A 185 8.70 7.73 -8.75
CA SER A 185 8.31 8.35 -7.48
C SER A 185 7.04 9.19 -7.63
N LYS A 186 6.96 10.04 -8.66
CA LYS A 186 5.77 10.86 -8.95
C LYS A 186 4.56 10.00 -9.27
N ILE A 187 4.69 8.98 -10.13
CA ILE A 187 3.56 8.12 -10.48
C ILE A 187 3.14 7.23 -9.31
N PHE A 188 4.07 6.82 -8.45
CA PHE A 188 3.73 6.09 -7.24
C PHE A 188 2.98 6.95 -6.23
N ALA A 189 3.34 8.23 -6.07
CA ALA A 189 2.58 9.17 -5.25
C ALA A 189 1.14 9.36 -5.79
N PHE A 190 0.98 9.42 -7.11
CA PHE A 190 -0.33 9.39 -7.75
C PHE A 190 -1.10 8.10 -7.40
N LEU A 191 -0.48 6.93 -7.57
CA LEU A 191 -1.10 5.66 -7.20
C LEU A 191 -1.48 5.58 -5.71
N GLN A 192 -0.64 6.10 -4.81
CA GLN A 192 -0.97 6.16 -3.38
C GLN A 192 -2.24 6.96 -3.12
N ALA A 193 -2.46 8.06 -3.85
CA ALA A 193 -3.69 8.83 -3.74
C ALA A 193 -4.90 8.03 -4.27
N GLU A 194 -4.77 7.43 -5.46
CA GLU A 194 -5.84 6.65 -6.09
C GLU A 194 -6.26 5.42 -5.27
N TYR A 195 -5.29 4.70 -4.71
CA TYR A 195 -5.51 3.49 -3.92
C TYR A 195 -5.69 3.78 -2.41
N THR A 196 -5.87 5.04 -2.00
CA THR A 196 -6.04 5.44 -0.59
C THR A 196 -4.93 4.95 0.35
N GLY A 197 -3.70 4.85 -0.17
CA GLY A 197 -2.53 4.35 0.55
C GLY A 197 -2.43 2.82 0.64
N GLN A 198 -3.36 2.06 0.06
CA GLN A 198 -3.38 0.59 0.10
C GLN A 198 -2.58 -0.07 -1.03
N ILE A 199 -1.59 0.63 -1.57
CA ILE A 199 -0.70 0.12 -2.61
C ILE A 199 0.76 0.06 -2.13
N VAL A 200 1.43 -1.03 -2.45
CA VAL A 200 2.87 -1.20 -2.22
C VAL A 200 3.60 -1.28 -3.56
N GLY A 201 4.73 -0.60 -3.66
CA GLY A 201 5.58 -0.66 -4.84
C GLY A 201 6.81 -1.54 -4.59
N VAL A 202 7.14 -2.39 -5.55
CA VAL A 202 8.32 -3.25 -5.57
C VAL A 202 9.04 -3.03 -6.87
N ILE A 203 10.29 -2.58 -6.80
CA ILE A 203 11.18 -2.47 -7.96
C ILE A 203 12.23 -3.57 -7.85
N VAL A 204 12.33 -4.37 -8.90
CA VAL A 204 13.20 -5.53 -9.01
C VAL A 204 14.24 -5.25 -10.08
N HIS A 205 15.52 -5.53 -9.77
CA HIS A 205 16.59 -5.41 -10.77
C HIS A 205 16.67 -6.72 -11.53
N GLY A 206 16.45 -6.67 -12.84
CA GLY A 206 16.67 -7.82 -13.71
C GLY A 206 18.18 -8.03 -13.90
N GLY A 207 18.66 -9.26 -13.76
CA GLY A 207 20.05 -9.59 -14.06
C GLY A 207 20.38 -9.47 -15.56
N PRO A 208 21.63 -9.71 -15.98
CA PRO A 208 21.98 -9.75 -17.39
C PRO A 208 21.26 -10.94 -18.07
N HIS A 209 20.12 -10.68 -18.70
CA HIS A 209 19.33 -11.68 -19.42
C HIS A 209 19.50 -11.55 -20.94
N THR A 210 19.54 -12.71 -21.60
CA THR A 210 19.44 -12.84 -23.06
C THR A 210 18.01 -12.51 -23.52
N PRO A 211 17.84 -11.98 -24.75
CA PRO A 211 16.52 -11.60 -25.28
C PRO A 211 15.52 -12.77 -25.42
N GLU A 212 15.96 -14.01 -25.22
CA GLU A 212 15.14 -15.23 -25.27
C GLU A 212 14.57 -15.65 -23.90
N SER A 213 14.94 -14.99 -22.80
CA SER A 213 14.43 -15.32 -21.46
C SER A 213 13.08 -14.66 -21.22
N GLU A 214 12.06 -15.48 -20.92
CA GLU A 214 10.79 -15.05 -20.33
C GLU A 214 11.02 -14.12 -19.12
N ASN A 215 10.10 -13.18 -18.88
CA ASN A 215 10.13 -12.21 -17.78
C ASN A 215 10.62 -12.85 -16.46
N MET A 216 11.51 -12.16 -15.73
CA MET A 216 12.03 -12.71 -14.47
C MET A 216 10.89 -12.96 -13.46
N LEU A 217 9.83 -12.15 -13.56
CA LEU A 217 8.58 -12.30 -12.84
C LEU A 217 7.59 -13.07 -13.71
N HIS A 218 7.55 -14.39 -13.54
CA HIS A 218 6.60 -15.23 -14.23
C HIS A 218 5.37 -15.46 -13.36
N VAL A 219 4.28 -14.77 -13.67
CA VAL A 219 3.03 -14.86 -12.93
C VAL A 219 2.13 -15.91 -13.58
N THR A 220 1.84 -16.98 -12.86
CA THR A 220 0.91 -18.04 -13.28
C THR A 220 -0.34 -17.99 -12.42
N VAL A 221 -1.51 -17.99 -13.06
CA VAL A 221 -2.79 -18.13 -12.37
C VAL A 221 -3.02 -19.63 -12.17
N ALA A 222 -2.93 -20.09 -10.92
CA ALA A 222 -3.20 -21.49 -10.60
C ALA A 222 -4.70 -21.67 -10.32
N SER A 223 -5.34 -22.64 -10.99
CA SER A 223 -6.67 -23.11 -10.61
C SER A 223 -6.57 -23.90 -9.31
N ARG A 224 -6.58 -23.22 -8.16
CA ARG A 224 -6.48 -23.89 -6.86
C ARG A 224 -7.82 -24.49 -6.45
N PRO A 225 -7.87 -25.76 -5.96
CA PRO A 225 -9.03 -26.27 -5.25
C PRO A 225 -9.07 -25.62 -3.86
N SER A 226 -9.91 -24.59 -3.71
CA SER A 226 -10.16 -23.81 -2.49
C SER A 226 -8.94 -23.11 -1.87
N ALA A 227 -9.07 -21.81 -1.60
CA ALA A 227 -8.16 -21.12 -0.72
C ALA A 227 -8.29 -21.74 0.68
N ARG A 228 -7.18 -22.26 1.23
CA ARG A 228 -7.10 -22.55 2.67
C ARG A 228 -6.95 -21.21 3.37
N TRP A 229 -8.06 -20.53 3.54
CA TRP A 229 -8.14 -19.35 4.39
C TRP A 229 -7.62 -19.77 5.77
N LEU A 230 -6.58 -19.10 6.26
CA LEU A 230 -6.42 -18.97 7.71
C LEU A 230 -7.55 -18.02 8.11
N GLU A 231 -8.74 -18.59 8.22
CA GLU A 231 -9.80 -18.02 9.02
C GLU A 231 -9.16 -17.90 10.39
N GLU A 232 -8.86 -16.66 10.79
CA GLU A 232 -8.79 -16.38 12.22
C GLU A 232 -10.07 -16.99 12.73
N THR A 233 -9.96 -18.01 13.57
CA THR A 233 -11.12 -18.46 14.31
C THR A 233 -11.45 -17.23 15.11
N GLU A 234 -12.31 -16.36 14.57
CA GLU A 234 -13.12 -15.49 15.37
C GLU A 234 -13.77 -16.49 16.30
N THR A 235 -13.14 -16.70 17.46
CA THR A 235 -13.88 -16.97 18.65
C THR A 235 -14.78 -15.76 18.74
N SER A 236 -15.91 -15.85 18.03
CA SER A 236 -17.12 -15.11 18.28
C SER A 236 -17.10 -14.87 19.77
N PRO A 237 -17.03 -13.63 20.24
CA PRO A 237 -16.92 -13.36 21.66
C PRO A 237 -18.08 -14.11 22.28
N ASP A 238 -17.81 -15.25 22.93
CA ASP A 238 -18.81 -16.28 23.26
C ASP A 238 -19.97 -15.52 23.90
N PHE A 239 -21.01 -15.21 23.12
CA PHE A 239 -22.04 -14.27 23.55
C PHE A 239 -22.73 -14.83 24.80
N THR A 240 -22.73 -16.16 24.88
CA THR A 240 -23.02 -16.98 26.06
C THR A 240 -22.12 -16.67 27.25
N LYS A 241 -20.79 -16.68 27.12
CA LYS A 241 -19.87 -16.36 28.25
C LYS A 241 -19.96 -14.90 28.69
N ILE A 242 -20.11 -13.96 27.75
CA ILE A 242 -20.26 -12.53 28.09
C ILE A 242 -21.61 -12.28 28.77
N ALA A 243 -22.69 -12.87 28.27
CA ALA A 243 -24.01 -12.81 28.90
C ALA A 243 -24.02 -13.51 30.27
N GLU A 244 -23.33 -14.64 30.42
CA GLU A 244 -23.22 -15.38 31.68
C GLU A 244 -22.45 -14.58 32.73
N VAL A 245 -21.34 -13.95 32.37
CA VAL A 245 -20.57 -13.10 33.30
C VAL A 245 -21.36 -11.86 33.72
N LEU A 246 -22.11 -11.24 32.79
CA LEU A 246 -23.00 -10.11 33.11
C LEU A 246 -24.17 -10.53 34.00
N PHE A 247 -24.77 -11.69 33.74
CA PHE A 247 -25.85 -12.24 34.54
C PHE A 247 -25.38 -12.56 35.96
N VAL A 248 -24.24 -13.23 36.11
CA VAL A 248 -23.65 -13.56 37.41
C VAL A 248 -23.33 -12.30 38.21
N ARG A 249 -22.71 -11.28 37.58
CA ARG A 249 -22.41 -10.00 38.26
C ARG A 249 -23.68 -9.25 38.69
N THR A 250 -24.72 -9.27 37.86
CA THR A 250 -25.99 -8.60 38.16
C THR A 250 -26.75 -9.32 39.28
N VAL A 251 -26.82 -10.65 39.24
CA VAL A 251 -27.48 -11.47 40.27
C VAL A 251 -26.73 -11.37 41.59
N LEU A 252 -25.40 -11.42 41.57
CA LEU A 252 -24.59 -11.29 42.79
C LEU A 252 -24.82 -9.93 43.46
N ALA A 253 -24.80 -8.84 42.68
CA ALA A 253 -25.06 -7.49 43.19
C ALA A 253 -26.45 -7.37 43.82
N TRP A 254 -27.49 -7.90 43.16
CA TRP A 254 -28.86 -7.92 43.68
C TRP A 254 -29.01 -8.72 44.97
N ILE A 255 -28.41 -9.91 45.04
CA ILE A 255 -28.46 -10.76 46.24
C ILE A 255 -27.77 -10.04 47.40
N THR A 256 -26.58 -9.48 47.19
CA THR A 256 -25.89 -8.71 48.24
C THR A 256 -26.71 -7.48 48.68
N GLY A 257 -27.35 -6.77 47.76
CA GLY A 257 -28.20 -5.62 48.08
C GLY A 257 -29.42 -6.01 48.91
N ILE A 258 -30.12 -7.08 48.55
CA ILE A 258 -31.29 -7.58 49.29
C ILE A 258 -30.90 -8.06 50.69
N ILE A 259 -29.81 -8.82 50.82
CA ILE A 259 -29.33 -9.29 52.13
C ILE A 259 -29.00 -8.10 53.03
N LEU A 260 -28.30 -7.10 52.50
CA LEU A 260 -27.92 -5.90 53.26
C LEU A 260 -29.15 -5.09 53.66
N LEU A 261 -30.14 -4.96 52.77
CA LEU A 261 -31.41 -4.29 53.06
C LEU A 261 -32.20 -5.02 54.16
N ILE A 262 -32.34 -6.34 54.09
CA ILE A 262 -33.02 -7.13 55.13
C ILE A 262 -32.27 -7.03 56.45
N ALA A 263 -30.94 -7.12 56.43
CA ALA A 263 -30.11 -6.97 57.63
C ALA A 263 -30.27 -5.60 58.28
N THR A 264 -30.32 -4.51 57.48
CA THR A 264 -30.57 -3.16 58.00
C THR A 264 -31.97 -3.01 58.58
N LEU A 265 -33.00 -3.58 57.95
CA LEU A 265 -34.37 -3.55 58.46
C LEU A 265 -34.51 -4.34 59.77
N LEU A 266 -33.91 -5.53 59.85
CA LEU A 266 -33.85 -6.30 61.09
C LEU A 266 -33.12 -5.52 62.19
N GLY A 267 -31.98 -4.91 61.86
CA GLY A 267 -31.21 -4.09 62.77
C GLY A 267 -32.03 -2.93 63.35
N ILE A 268 -32.72 -2.18 62.49
CA ILE A 268 -33.61 -1.08 62.92
C ILE A 268 -34.78 -1.62 63.75
N TYR A 269 -35.39 -2.74 63.35
CA TYR A 269 -36.48 -3.36 64.09
C TYR A 269 -36.04 -3.74 65.51
N TYR A 270 -34.89 -4.39 65.66
CA TYR A 270 -34.34 -4.72 66.99
C TYR A 270 -33.92 -3.49 67.79
N LEU A 271 -33.48 -2.41 67.14
CA LEU A 271 -33.16 -1.15 67.81
C LEU A 271 -34.42 -0.46 68.36
N LEU A 272 -35.51 -0.47 67.59
CA LEU A 272 -36.80 0.10 68.00
C LEU A 272 -37.52 -0.75 69.06
N TYR A 273 -37.37 -2.07 68.99
CA TYR A 273 -37.93 -3.02 69.97
C TYR A 273 -36.98 -3.34 71.12
N MET A 274 -35.83 -2.68 71.21
CA MET A 274 -34.95 -2.83 72.36
C MET A 274 -35.71 -2.40 73.62
N PRO A 275 -35.88 -3.29 74.62
CA PRO A 275 -36.46 -2.88 75.87
C PRO A 275 -35.50 -1.87 76.47
N ILE A 276 -35.89 -0.60 76.48
CA ILE A 276 -35.25 0.40 77.31
C ILE A 276 -35.39 -0.14 78.72
N THR A 277 -34.33 -0.73 79.25
CA THR A 277 -34.21 -1.01 80.68
C THR A 277 -34.38 0.34 81.33
N LYS A 278 -35.58 0.58 81.87
CA LYS A 278 -35.94 1.73 82.69
C LYS A 278 -35.26 1.61 84.06
N ASP A 279 -33.97 1.29 84.05
CA ASP A 279 -33.20 1.17 85.26
C ASP A 279 -32.42 2.45 85.48
N THR A 280 -32.70 3.00 86.66
CA THR A 280 -31.91 3.95 87.46
C THR A 280 -32.18 5.46 87.36
N LEU A 281 -32.95 6.02 86.40
CA LEU A 281 -33.26 7.48 86.41
C LEU A 281 -34.74 7.88 86.47
N LEU A 282 -35.69 7.00 86.11
CA LEU A 282 -37.13 7.30 86.22
C LEU A 282 -37.72 7.06 87.62
N TYR A 283 -36.94 6.49 88.55
CA TYR A 283 -37.32 6.39 89.97
C TYR A 283 -36.87 7.60 90.82
N SER A 284 -36.23 8.62 90.22
CA SER A 284 -35.74 9.79 90.96
C SER A 284 -36.78 10.92 91.17
N ASN A 285 -37.97 10.82 90.56
CA ASN A 285 -39.03 11.84 90.71
C ASN A 285 -40.11 11.49 91.77
N VAL A 286 -39.81 10.61 92.73
CA VAL A 286 -40.62 10.46 93.95
C VAL A 286 -39.72 10.63 95.17
N LYS A 287 -39.40 11.89 95.46
CA LYS A 287 -39.20 12.52 96.79
C LYS A 287 -38.36 13.77 96.64
N LEU A 288 -39.04 14.89 96.43
CA LEU A 288 -38.60 16.20 96.93
C LEU A 288 -39.76 16.69 97.80
N ASP A 289 -39.49 16.80 99.10
CA ASP A 289 -40.22 17.64 100.05
C ASP A 289 -40.27 19.10 99.53
#